data_AF-A0A6G1PQK4-F1
#
_entry.id   AF-A0A6G1PQK4-F1
#
_cell.length_a   1.000
_cell.length_b   1.000
_cell.length_c   1.000
_cell.angle_alpha   90.00
_cell.angle_beta   90.00
_cell.angle_gamma   90.00
#
_symmetry.space_group_name_H-M   'P 1'
#
loop_
_entity.id
_entity.type
_entity.pdbx_description
1 polymer ?
#
loop_
_entity_poly.entity_id
_entity_poly.type
_entity_poly.pdbx_seq_one_letter_code
_entity_poly.pdbx_strand_id
1 'polypeptide(L)'
;MYRLTTIDETLPLLKVSFSSPHININSRSKKSTLWNSILKMIPHMALCKFFPLVVVGAVVFAVSGIFGDPLYDCLQDTDYAELLDIVDKGLPATKMPRHVAVIGGGIAGLTTAKLLEDAGHKVHLFIVRKL
;
A
#
# COMPACT_ATOMS: atom_id res chain seq x y z
N MET A 1 -24.59 -28.46 -7.39
CA MET A 1 -25.35 -27.21 -7.60
C MET A 1 -25.49 -26.53 -6.25
N TYR A 2 -24.47 -25.78 -5.82
CA TYR A 2 -24.56 -25.00 -4.59
C TYR A 2 -25.40 -23.78 -4.92
N ARG A 3 -26.70 -23.90 -4.69
CA ARG A 3 -27.63 -22.79 -4.65
C ARG A 3 -27.50 -22.21 -3.25
N LEU A 4 -26.83 -21.07 -3.09
CA LEU A 4 -26.93 -20.31 -1.86
C LEU A 4 -28.34 -19.69 -1.83
N THR A 5 -29.30 -20.45 -1.32
CA THR A 5 -30.46 -19.85 -0.67
C THR A 5 -30.00 -19.44 0.72
N THR A 6 -29.64 -18.17 0.87
CA THR A 6 -29.54 -17.51 2.18
C THR A 6 -30.83 -16.71 2.28
N ILE A 7 -31.95 -17.37 2.60
CA ILE A 7 -32.61 -17.24 3.92
C ILE A 7 -32.09 -16.01 4.67
N ASP A 8 -32.91 -14.98 4.60
CA ASP A 8 -32.99 -13.85 5.52
C ASP A 8 -32.69 -14.31 6.96
N GLU A 9 -31.93 -13.51 7.72
CA GLU A 9 -31.39 -13.79 9.06
C GLU A 9 -30.03 -14.52 9.10
N THR A 10 -28.92 -13.81 8.85
CA THR A 10 -27.63 -14.12 9.50
C THR A 10 -26.69 -12.91 9.49
N LEU A 11 -26.36 -12.47 10.71
CA LEU A 11 -25.09 -11.91 11.17
C LEU A 11 -24.60 -10.63 10.46
N PRO A 12 -24.50 -9.50 11.19
CA PRO A 12 -24.07 -8.24 10.62
C PRO A 12 -22.68 -8.43 10.06
N LEU A 13 -22.54 -8.20 8.75
CA LEU A 13 -21.27 -8.17 8.06
C LEU A 13 -20.24 -7.47 8.92
N LEU A 14 -19.16 -8.20 9.22
CA LEU A 14 -17.89 -7.65 9.63
C LEU A 14 -17.50 -6.64 8.54
N LYS A 15 -17.92 -5.39 8.74
CA LYS A 15 -17.55 -4.24 7.94
C LYS A 15 -16.06 -4.04 8.23
N VAL A 16 -15.22 -4.71 7.45
CA VAL A 16 -13.77 -4.47 7.49
C VAL A 16 -13.55 -3.11 6.84
N SER A 17 -13.81 -2.06 7.62
CA SER A 17 -13.38 -0.70 7.28
C SER A 17 -11.87 -0.69 7.37
N PHE A 18 -11.19 -0.75 6.23
CA PHE A 18 -9.81 -0.29 6.14
C PHE A 18 -9.83 1.23 6.25
N SER A 19 -9.55 1.72 7.46
CA SER A 19 -9.29 3.13 7.69
C SER A 19 -7.84 3.41 7.29
N SER A 20 -7.64 3.94 6.09
CA SER A 20 -6.33 4.50 5.69
C SER A 20 -6.10 5.84 6.41
N PRO A 21 -4.98 6.01 7.14
CA PRO A 21 -4.59 7.31 7.65
C PRO A 21 -4.19 8.22 6.49
N HIS A 22 -4.91 9.31 6.28
CA HIS A 22 -4.52 10.37 5.36
C HIS A 22 -3.40 11.19 5.99
N ILE A 23 -2.15 10.86 5.68
CA ILE A 23 -0.99 11.65 6.12
C ILE A 23 -0.83 12.84 5.17
N ASN A 24 -1.31 14.01 5.60
CA ASN A 24 -1.10 15.28 4.92
C ASN A 24 0.23 15.90 5.38
N ILE A 25 1.29 15.75 4.57
CA ILE A 25 2.58 16.40 4.83
C ILE A 25 2.58 17.78 4.16
N ASN A 26 2.15 18.79 4.91
CA ASN A 26 2.27 20.19 4.51
C ASN A 26 3.62 20.75 4.99
N SER A 27 4.70 20.59 4.20
CA SER A 27 5.98 21.20 4.53
C SER A 27 6.02 22.66 4.09
N ARG A 28 5.57 23.57 4.96
CA ARG A 28 5.79 25.01 4.79
C ARG A 28 7.20 25.36 5.27
N SER A 29 8.19 25.36 4.38
CA SER A 29 9.53 25.87 4.69
C SER A 29 9.52 27.40 4.76
N LYS A 30 9.26 27.96 5.94
CA LYS A 30 9.64 29.35 6.25
C LYS A 30 11.13 29.36 6.56
N LYS A 31 11.95 29.61 5.54
CA LYS A 31 13.40 29.86 5.69
C LYS A 31 13.56 31.17 6.46
N SER A 32 13.79 31.06 7.76
CA SER A 32 13.96 32.21 8.64
C SER A 32 15.29 32.90 8.38
N THR A 33 15.23 34.23 8.37
CA THR A 33 16.34 35.21 8.38
C THR A 33 17.27 35.07 9.60
N LEU A 34 17.12 34.03 10.41
CA LEU A 34 17.88 33.73 11.63
C LEU A 34 19.21 33.01 11.38
N TRP A 35 19.41 32.40 10.21
CA TRP A 35 20.65 31.67 9.89
C TRP A 35 21.88 32.59 9.77
N ASN A 36 21.70 33.86 9.43
CA ASN A 36 22.82 34.76 9.15
C ASN A 36 23.50 35.31 10.41
N SER A 37 22.84 35.22 11.58
CA SER A 37 23.40 35.72 12.85
C SER A 37 24.15 34.65 13.64
N ILE A 38 23.86 33.36 13.43
CA ILE A 38 24.46 32.24 14.19
C ILE A 38 25.86 31.85 13.67
N LEU A 39 26.22 32.27 12.45
CA LEU A 39 27.59 32.09 11.93
C LEU A 39 28.61 33.09 12.49
N LYS A 40 28.16 34.10 13.25
CA LYS A 40 29.04 35.06 13.90
C LYS A 40 29.23 34.65 15.36
N MET A 41 30.37 34.01 15.61
CA MET A 41 30.92 33.59 16.92
C MET A 41 30.77 32.10 17.22
N ILE A 42 31.58 31.29 16.54
CA ILE A 42 31.92 29.92 16.97
C ILE A 42 33.43 29.93 17.27
N PRO A 43 33.86 29.66 18.53
CA PRO A 43 35.28 29.59 18.85
C PRO A 43 35.91 28.36 18.19
N HIS A 44 37.10 28.54 17.63
CA HIS A 44 37.87 27.57 16.83
C HIS A 44 38.16 26.21 17.53
N MET A 45 37.92 26.09 18.84
CA MET A 45 38.21 24.88 19.62
C MET A 45 37.04 23.88 19.72
N ALA A 46 35.84 24.24 19.25
CA ALA A 46 34.69 23.32 19.22
C ALA A 46 34.60 22.56 17.88
N LEU A 47 35.04 23.17 16.78
CA LEU A 47 34.98 22.59 15.43
C LEU A 47 35.83 21.31 15.29
N CYS A 48 36.98 21.23 15.97
CA CYS A 48 37.87 20.05 15.91
C CYS A 48 37.27 18.80 16.57
N LYS A 49 36.35 18.93 17.53
CA LYS A 49 35.71 17.76 18.17
C LYS A 49 34.55 17.20 17.34
N PHE A 50 33.87 18.05 16.58
CA PHE A 50 32.80 17.63 15.70
C PHE A 50 33.32 17.12 14.36
N PHE A 51 34.49 17.56 13.91
CA PHE A 51 35.10 17.09 12.66
C PHE A 51 35.20 15.55 12.56
N PRO A 52 35.77 14.81 13.54
CA PRO A 52 35.80 13.35 13.46
C PRO A 52 34.40 12.72 13.51
N LEU A 53 33.46 13.32 14.25
CA LEU A 53 32.09 12.82 14.38
C LEU A 53 31.29 13.01 13.07
N VAL A 54 31.51 14.12 12.38
CA VAL A 54 30.97 14.42 11.05
C VAL A 54 31.62 13.53 9.99
N VAL A 55 32.94 13.28 10.08
CA VAL A 55 33.63 12.35 9.18
C VAL A 55 33.13 10.92 9.38
N VAL A 56 33.00 10.45 10.63
CA VAL A 56 32.42 9.12 10.93
C VAL A 56 30.97 9.05 10.46
N GLY A 57 30.16 10.09 10.70
CA GLY A 57 28.80 10.17 10.18
C GLY A 57 28.73 10.13 8.65
N ALA A 58 29.62 10.86 7.96
CA ALA A 58 29.71 10.86 6.50
C ALA A 58 30.20 9.52 5.93
N VAL A 59 31.16 8.88 6.58
CA VAL A 59 31.66 7.54 6.21
C VAL A 59 30.57 6.49 6.43
N VAL A 60 29.88 6.51 7.58
CA VAL A 60 28.77 5.60 7.85
C VAL A 60 27.63 5.84 6.86
N PHE A 61 27.31 7.09 6.52
CA PHE A 61 26.29 7.43 5.53
C PHE A 61 26.68 7.02 4.10
N ALA A 62 27.96 7.16 3.73
CA ALA A 62 28.48 6.72 2.43
C ALA A 62 28.57 5.19 2.30
N VAL A 63 28.92 4.48 3.39
CA VAL A 63 29.01 3.01 3.44
C VAL A 63 27.62 2.39 3.57
N SER A 64 26.70 3.03 4.29
CA SER A 64 25.26 2.70 4.30
C SER A 64 24.57 3.23 3.04
N GLY A 65 25.35 3.32 1.96
CA GLY A 65 24.97 3.83 0.67
C GLY A 65 23.57 3.39 0.29
N ILE A 66 22.81 4.42 -0.06
CA ILE A 66 21.51 4.60 -0.69
C ILE A 66 21.25 3.70 -1.92
N PHE A 67 21.88 2.53 -2.03
CA PHE A 67 21.52 1.53 -3.02
C PHE A 67 20.23 0.88 -2.54
N GLY A 68 19.10 1.40 -3.03
CA GLY A 68 17.87 0.64 -3.00
C GLY A 68 18.17 -0.75 -3.55
N ASP A 69 17.65 -1.78 -2.88
CA ASP A 69 17.90 -3.16 -3.28
C ASP A 69 17.55 -3.29 -4.78
N PRO A 70 18.47 -3.71 -5.66
CA PRO A 70 18.20 -3.78 -7.10
C PRO A 70 17.04 -4.73 -7.45
N LEU A 71 16.60 -5.55 -6.49
CA LEU A 71 15.43 -6.39 -6.59
C LEU A 71 14.11 -5.62 -6.38
N TYR A 72 14.13 -4.48 -5.68
CA TYR A 72 12.94 -3.67 -5.40
C TYR A 72 12.27 -3.18 -6.68
N ASP A 73 13.06 -2.68 -7.63
CA ASP A 73 12.55 -2.23 -8.94
C ASP A 73 11.93 -3.38 -9.76
N CYS A 74 12.39 -4.62 -9.54
CA CYS A 74 11.87 -5.81 -10.22
C CYS A 74 10.60 -6.38 -9.55
N LEU A 75 10.38 -6.08 -8.27
CA LEU A 75 9.23 -6.53 -7.50
C LEU A 75 8.10 -5.50 -7.45
N GLN A 76 8.32 -4.31 -8.02
CA GLN A 76 7.33 -3.26 -8.05
C GLN A 76 6.41 -3.44 -9.25
N ASP A 77 5.19 -3.92 -8.99
CA ASP A 77 4.16 -4.03 -10.03
C ASP A 77 3.82 -2.63 -10.56
N THR A 78 3.92 -2.45 -11.88
CA THR A 78 3.66 -1.17 -12.56
C THR A 78 2.23 -0.69 -12.38
N ASP A 79 1.32 -1.62 -12.14
CA ASP A 79 -0.13 -1.48 -12.00
C ASP A 79 -0.60 -1.60 -10.54
N TYR A 80 0.32 -1.65 -9.57
CA TYR A 80 -0.04 -1.78 -8.14
C TYR A 80 -1.06 -0.71 -7.68
N ALA A 81 -0.91 0.53 -8.16
CA ALA A 81 -1.83 1.62 -7.82
C ALA A 81 -3.24 1.40 -8.38
N GLU A 82 -3.37 0.80 -9.56
CA GLU A 82 -4.67 0.48 -10.16
C GLU A 82 -5.31 -0.71 -9.44
N LEU A 83 -4.51 -1.74 -9.11
CA LEU A 83 -4.97 -2.89 -8.33
C LEU A 83 -5.49 -2.47 -6.95
N LEU A 84 -4.80 -1.53 -6.29
CA LEU A 84 -5.28 -0.93 -5.05
C LEU A 84 -6.61 -0.20 -5.23
N ASP A 85 -6.78 0.55 -6.32
CA ASP A 85 -8.04 1.24 -6.61
C ASP A 85 -9.20 0.26 -6.79
N ILE A 86 -8.95 -0.89 -7.44
CA ILE A 86 -9.93 -1.97 -7.61
C ILE A 86 -10.28 -2.62 -6.27
N VAL A 87 -9.31 -2.77 -5.36
CA VAL A 87 -9.57 -3.29 -4.02
C VAL A 87 -10.44 -2.32 -3.20
N ASP A 88 -10.16 -1.02 -3.29
CA ASP A 88 -10.85 0.01 -2.51
C ASP A 88 -12.23 0.37 -3.07
N LYS A 89 -12.34 0.50 -4.40
CA LYS A 89 -13.56 0.97 -5.09
C LYS A 89 -14.35 -0.15 -5.77
N GLY A 90 -13.76 -1.33 -5.90
CA GLY A 90 -14.35 -2.44 -6.64
C GLY A 90 -14.13 -2.33 -8.15
N LEU A 91 -14.64 -3.34 -8.86
CA LEU A 91 -14.67 -3.34 -10.32
C LEU A 91 -15.76 -2.41 -10.87
N PRO A 92 -15.57 -1.79 -12.04
CA PRO A 92 -16.59 -0.97 -12.68
C PRO A 92 -17.83 -1.79 -12.99
N ALA A 93 -19.01 -1.21 -12.78
CA ALA A 93 -20.29 -1.86 -13.03
C ALA A 93 -20.45 -2.25 -14.51
N THR A 94 -20.82 -3.50 -14.76
CA THR A 94 -20.99 -4.00 -16.13
C THR A 94 -22.30 -3.55 -16.75
N LYS A 95 -22.24 -3.13 -18.01
CA LYS A 95 -23.45 -2.89 -18.83
C LYS A 95 -23.98 -4.17 -19.47
N MET A 96 -23.18 -5.24 -19.46
CA MET A 96 -23.49 -6.51 -20.10
C MET A 96 -23.14 -7.67 -19.16
N PRO A 97 -24.06 -8.08 -18.28
CA PRO A 97 -23.84 -9.19 -17.36
C PRO A 97 -23.42 -10.47 -18.09
N ARG A 98 -22.37 -11.15 -17.60
CA ARG A 98 -21.90 -12.45 -18.09
C ARG A 98 -21.97 -13.49 -16.98
N HIS A 99 -21.93 -14.76 -17.40
CA HIS A 99 -21.84 -15.90 -16.51
C HIS A 99 -20.37 -16.30 -16.38
N VAL A 100 -19.83 -16.28 -15.15
CA VAL A 100 -18.42 -16.56 -14.89
C VAL A 100 -18.29 -17.73 -13.92
N ALA A 101 -17.45 -18.70 -14.27
CA ALA A 101 -17.07 -19.80 -13.37
C ALA A 101 -15.72 -19.49 -12.74
N VAL A 102 -15.66 -19.46 -11.41
CA VAL A 102 -14.41 -19.33 -10.64
C VAL A 102 -14.04 -20.69 -10.09
N ILE A 103 -12.86 -21.20 -10.45
CA ILE A 103 -12.36 -22.51 -10.00
C ILE A 103 -11.31 -22.30 -8.91
N GLY A 104 -11.59 -22.80 -7.71
CA GLY A 104 -10.72 -22.67 -6.53
C GLY A 104 -11.21 -21.64 -5.52
N GLY A 105 -11.32 -22.04 -4.25
CA GLY A 105 -11.85 -21.23 -3.14
C GLY A 105 -10.78 -20.62 -2.24
N GLY A 106 -9.58 -20.33 -2.77
CA GLY A 106 -8.55 -19.58 -2.05
C GLY A 106 -8.85 -18.08 -2.01
N ILE A 107 -7.96 -17.30 -1.39
CA ILE A 107 -8.10 -15.83 -1.28
C ILE A 107 -8.35 -15.21 -2.65
N ALA A 108 -7.53 -15.53 -3.65
CA ALA A 108 -7.69 -15.00 -5.01
C ALA A 108 -9.05 -15.36 -5.64
N GLY A 109 -9.52 -16.60 -5.45
CA GLY A 109 -10.78 -17.07 -6.02
C GLY A 109 -11.99 -16.41 -5.38
N LEU A 110 -12.01 -16.29 -4.05
CA LEU A 110 -13.08 -15.62 -3.33
C LEU A 110 -13.11 -14.12 -3.61
N THR A 111 -11.94 -13.45 -3.67
CA THR A 111 -11.85 -12.03 -4.03
C THR A 111 -12.36 -11.79 -5.45
N THR A 112 -11.93 -12.62 -6.41
CA THR A 112 -12.40 -12.53 -7.81
C THR A 112 -13.90 -12.74 -7.90
N ALA A 113 -14.43 -13.76 -7.21
CA ALA A 113 -15.86 -14.04 -7.21
C ALA A 113 -16.67 -12.86 -6.66
N LYS A 114 -16.19 -12.25 -5.57
CA LYS A 114 -16.85 -11.11 -4.95
C LYS A 114 -16.82 -9.86 -5.83
N LEU A 115 -15.65 -9.50 -6.37
CA LEU A 115 -15.52 -8.35 -7.25
C LEU A 115 -16.37 -8.47 -8.51
N LEU A 116 -16.46 -9.66 -9.11
CA LEU A 116 -17.29 -9.90 -10.29
C LEU A 116 -18.79 -9.88 -9.98
N GLU A 117 -19.19 -10.44 -8.84
CA GLU A 117 -20.57 -10.39 -8.36
C GLU A 117 -21.01 -8.95 -8.11
N ASP A 118 -20.20 -8.16 -7.41
CA ASP A 118 -20.48 -6.75 -7.12
C ASP A 118 -20.50 -5.87 -8.38
N ALA A 119 -19.72 -6.23 -9.40
CA ALA A 119 -19.77 -5.60 -10.72
C ALA A 119 -21.03 -5.98 -11.54
N GLY A 120 -21.87 -6.90 -11.07
CA GLY A 120 -23.11 -7.30 -11.72
C GLY A 120 -23.03 -8.57 -12.58
N HIS A 121 -21.98 -9.39 -12.44
CA HIS A 121 -21.87 -10.68 -13.13
C HIS A 121 -22.52 -11.80 -12.33
N LYS A 122 -23.02 -12.82 -13.04
CA LYS A 122 -23.50 -14.05 -12.39
C LYS A 122 -22.32 -15.00 -12.20
N VAL A 123 -21.91 -15.22 -10.96
CA VAL A 123 -20.72 -16.01 -10.64
C VAL A 123 -21.08 -17.38 -10.06
N HIS A 124 -20.33 -18.42 -10.44
CA HIS A 124 -20.38 -19.75 -9.84
C HIS A 124 -18.98 -20.16 -9.36
N LEU A 125 -18.84 -20.40 -8.06
CA LEU A 125 -17.60 -20.85 -7.43
C LEU A 125 -17.56 -22.38 -7.36
N PHE A 126 -16.47 -22.99 -7.85
CA PHE A 126 -16.23 -24.42 -7.78
C PHE A 126 -15.03 -24.72 -6.90
N ILE A 127 -15.21 -25.59 -5.91
CA ILE A 127 -14.14 -26.04 -5.01
C ILE A 127 -13.98 -27.56 -5.12
N VAL A 128 -12.72 -28.04 -5.14
CA VAL A 128 -12.44 -29.48 -5.08
C VAL A 128 -12.60 -29.92 -3.63
N ARG A 129 -13.47 -30.91 -3.41
CA ARG A 129 -13.54 -31.63 -2.14
C ARG A 129 -13.07 -33.04 -2.38
N LYS A 130 -12.20 -33.54 -1.50
CA LYS A 130 -11.87 -34.96 -1.44
C LYS A 130 -13.03 -35.65 -0.70
N LEU A 131 -13.61 -36.66 -1.35
CA LEU A 131 -14.65 -37.52 -0.76
C LEU A 131 -14.04 -38.45 0.29
#